data_AF-A0A7W7R502-F1
#
_entry.id   AF-A0A7W7R502-F1
#
_cell.length_a   1.000
_cell.length_b   1.000
_cell.length_c   1.000
_cell.angle_alpha   90.00
_cell.angle_beta   90.00
_cell.angle_gamma   90.00
#
_symmetry.space_group_name_H-M   'P 1'
#
loop_
_entity.id
_entity.type
_entity.pdbx_description
1 polymer ?
#
loop_
_entity_poly.entity_id
_entity_poly.type
_entity_poly.pdbx_seq_one_letter_code
_entity_poly.pdbx_strand_id
1 'polypeptide(L)'
;MQIAGLVEGYREHIVAAHKQPLFLLLVGFISSFVLIRFSVRMIRAQVRWWPGNITPGGLHIHHMVFGVGCLLVAGIGVFATNGGHPWIDWFGLLFGIGCGLVLDEFALILHLEDVYWSEQGRKSVDAVILGILLTALLLTGYVPLGVVPGQSSSGGSGRWGLVAVISVNALMSVIALLKGKLWTGLLGIMVPGLSWIGAIRLARPASPWARWRYPERPRRLARALRRERRLHARADRAKTWVFDLIAGAPDKVPAHHTAAHRMAEAMAARAAAHREATRSARPVEAPERGADQRRRTVQAGRARSYLNRGPRRRNP
;
A
#
# COMPACT_ATOMS: atom_id res chain seq x y z
N MET A 1 8.41 35.93 -14.67
CA MET A 1 9.47 35.53 -13.70
C MET A 1 9.48 34.03 -13.37
N GLN A 2 8.33 33.39 -13.08
CA GLN A 2 8.30 31.97 -12.69
C GLN A 2 8.66 30.96 -13.79
N ILE A 3 8.23 31.17 -15.04
CA ILE A 3 8.53 30.24 -16.16
C ILE A 3 10.03 30.26 -16.50
N ALA A 4 10.65 31.44 -16.50
CA ALA A 4 12.08 31.58 -16.76
C ALA A 4 12.93 30.82 -15.71
N GLY A 5 12.56 30.91 -14.42
CA GLY A 5 13.22 30.14 -13.36
C GLY A 5 13.03 28.63 -13.47
N LEU A 6 11.86 28.17 -13.94
CA LEU A 6 11.60 26.76 -14.22
C LEU A 6 12.45 26.22 -15.38
N VAL A 7 12.55 27.00 -16.46
CA VAL A 7 13.37 26.66 -17.63
C VAL A 7 14.85 26.63 -17.26
N GLU A 8 15.32 27.59 -16.46
CA GLU A 8 16.71 27.62 -15.98
C GLU A 8 17.01 26.41 -15.09
N GLY A 9 16.13 26.12 -14.11
CA GLY A 9 16.25 24.95 -13.25
C GLY A 9 16.25 23.63 -14.04
N TYR A 10 15.41 23.51 -15.07
CA TYR A 10 15.42 22.35 -15.98
C TYR A 10 16.74 22.23 -16.74
N ARG A 11 17.24 23.32 -17.32
CA ARG A 11 18.51 23.33 -18.05
C ARG A 11 19.67 22.92 -17.15
N GLU A 12 19.75 23.47 -15.95
CA GLU A 12 20.83 23.21 -15.00
C GLU A 12 20.75 21.80 -14.39
N HIS A 13 19.60 21.39 -13.89
CA HIS A 13 19.49 20.17 -13.07
C HIS A 13 19.15 18.90 -13.86
N ILE A 14 18.62 19.04 -15.09
CA ILE A 14 18.21 17.91 -15.93
C ILE A 14 19.09 17.79 -17.16
N VAL A 15 19.19 18.87 -17.95
CA VAL A 15 19.93 18.84 -19.23
C VAL A 15 21.43 18.80 -18.98
N ALA A 16 21.98 19.77 -18.23
CA ALA A 16 23.41 19.85 -17.93
C ALA A 16 23.89 18.70 -17.03
N ALA A 17 23.00 18.10 -16.24
CA ALA A 17 23.30 16.93 -15.43
C ALA A 17 23.22 15.59 -16.18
N HIS A 18 22.97 15.59 -17.50
CA HIS A 18 22.79 14.39 -18.34
C HIS A 18 21.68 13.44 -17.87
N LYS A 19 20.61 13.98 -17.28
CA LYS A 19 19.48 13.21 -16.75
C LYS A 19 18.24 13.23 -17.65
N GLN A 20 18.34 13.88 -18.81
CA GLN A 20 17.24 14.06 -19.75
C GLN A 20 16.53 12.74 -20.16
N PRO A 21 17.24 11.63 -20.47
CA PRO A 21 16.57 10.37 -20.80
C PRO A 21 15.73 9.81 -19.65
N LEU A 22 16.25 9.92 -18.42
CA LEU A 22 15.58 9.43 -17.21
C LEU A 22 14.40 10.32 -16.80
N PHE A 23 14.51 11.64 -17.03
CA PHE A 23 13.40 12.58 -16.87
C PHE A 23 12.27 12.23 -17.83
N LEU A 24 12.59 12.03 -19.11
CA LEU A 24 11.61 11.67 -20.13
C LEU A 24 10.99 10.29 -19.86
N LEU A 25 11.76 9.33 -19.35
CA LEU A 25 11.23 8.05 -18.86
C LEU A 25 10.17 8.28 -17.77
N LEU A 26 10.47 9.11 -16.76
CA LEU A 26 9.50 9.42 -15.70
C LEU A 26 8.23 10.08 -16.26
N VAL A 27 8.39 11.03 -17.18
CA VAL A 27 7.27 11.72 -17.84
C VAL A 27 6.42 10.73 -18.65
N GLY A 28 7.04 9.88 -19.47
CA GLY A 28 6.36 8.86 -20.26
C GLY A 28 5.61 7.87 -19.40
N PHE A 29 6.20 7.45 -18.28
CA PHE A 29 5.59 6.55 -17.32
C PHE A 29 4.35 7.18 -16.66
N ILE A 30 4.48 8.37 -16.07
CA ILE A 30 3.34 9.02 -15.42
C ILE A 30 2.22 9.32 -16.42
N SER A 31 2.56 9.88 -17.58
CA SER A 31 1.58 10.29 -18.58
C SER A 31 0.80 9.11 -19.16
N SER A 32 1.49 8.02 -19.54
CA SER A 32 0.82 6.81 -20.06
C SER A 32 -0.09 6.15 -19.02
N PHE A 33 0.35 6.04 -17.76
CA PHE A 33 -0.47 5.49 -16.68
C PHE A 33 -1.74 6.32 -16.44
N VAL A 34 -1.61 7.65 -16.37
CA VAL A 34 -2.77 8.54 -16.18
C VAL A 34 -3.70 8.46 -17.40
N LEU A 35 -3.13 8.47 -18.60
CA LEU A 35 -3.91 8.41 -19.86
C LEU A 35 -4.70 7.11 -19.97
N ILE A 36 -4.09 5.96 -19.69
CA ILE A 36 -4.79 4.68 -19.80
C ILE A 36 -5.87 4.53 -18.73
N ARG A 37 -5.61 4.99 -17.49
CA ARG A 37 -6.62 5.04 -16.42
C ARG A 37 -7.78 5.94 -16.77
N PHE A 38 -7.48 7.10 -17.33
CA PHE A 38 -8.49 8.02 -17.82
C PHE A 38 -9.31 7.36 -18.94
N SER A 39 -8.66 6.73 -19.92
CA SER A 39 -9.32 6.00 -21.01
C SER A 39 -10.29 4.94 -20.49
N VAL A 40 -9.83 4.04 -19.61
CA VAL A 40 -10.66 2.98 -19.02
C VAL A 40 -11.85 3.57 -18.25
N ARG A 41 -11.64 4.67 -17.52
CA ARG A 41 -12.72 5.35 -16.79
C ARG A 41 -13.76 5.95 -17.73
N MET A 42 -13.34 6.56 -18.84
CA MET A 42 -14.22 7.13 -19.85
C MET A 42 -15.03 6.04 -20.57
N ILE A 43 -14.41 4.91 -20.86
CA ILE A 43 -15.07 3.73 -21.45
C ILE A 43 -16.12 3.16 -20.49
N ARG A 44 -15.78 2.99 -19.20
CA ARG A 44 -16.72 2.54 -18.17
C ARG A 44 -17.88 3.53 -17.96
N ALA A 45 -17.61 4.82 -18.05
CA ALA A 45 -18.62 5.87 -17.96
C ALA A 45 -19.46 6.05 -19.24
N GLN A 46 -19.24 5.22 -20.28
CA GLN A 46 -19.98 5.24 -21.55
C GLN A 46 -20.04 6.64 -22.18
N VAL A 47 -18.92 7.37 -22.11
CA VAL A 47 -18.86 8.74 -22.60
C VAL A 47 -18.84 8.76 -24.13
N ARG A 48 -19.88 9.36 -24.74
CA ARG A 48 -20.16 9.30 -26.18
C ARG A 48 -19.05 9.84 -27.10
N TRP A 49 -18.18 10.73 -26.61
CA TRP A 49 -17.09 11.30 -27.41
C TRP A 49 -15.78 10.51 -27.34
N TRP A 50 -15.67 9.50 -26.45
CA TRP A 50 -14.46 8.70 -26.32
C TRP A 50 -14.51 7.50 -27.29
N PRO A 51 -13.41 7.17 -28.00
CA PRO A 51 -13.39 6.18 -29.09
C PRO A 51 -13.70 4.72 -28.68
N GLY A 52 -14.01 4.46 -27.41
CA GLY A 52 -14.41 3.14 -26.94
C GLY A 52 -13.27 2.11 -26.94
N ASN A 53 -13.63 0.83 -26.89
CA ASN A 53 -12.67 -0.28 -26.88
C ASN A 53 -12.19 -0.62 -28.30
N ILE A 54 -10.89 -0.83 -28.45
CA ILE A 54 -10.29 -1.38 -29.67
C ILE A 54 -10.48 -2.90 -29.63
N THR A 55 -11.36 -3.44 -30.48
CA THR A 55 -11.61 -4.89 -30.61
C THR A 55 -11.49 -5.30 -32.08
N PRO A 56 -10.26 -5.52 -32.59
CA PRO A 56 -10.08 -6.04 -33.94
C PRO A 56 -10.52 -7.52 -33.94
N GLY A 57 -11.66 -7.82 -34.57
CA GLY A 57 -12.12 -9.21 -34.78
C GLY A 57 -12.53 -10.00 -33.52
N GLY A 58 -12.88 -9.33 -32.42
CA GLY A 58 -13.32 -9.98 -31.18
C GLY A 58 -12.20 -10.38 -30.20
N LEU A 59 -10.93 -10.11 -30.53
CA LEU A 59 -9.80 -10.32 -29.62
C LEU A 59 -9.58 -9.10 -28.72
N HIS A 60 -9.75 -9.27 -27.41
CA HIS A 60 -9.43 -8.24 -26.42
C HIS A 60 -7.92 -8.19 -26.17
N ILE A 61 -7.22 -7.28 -26.84
CA ILE A 61 -5.80 -7.03 -26.61
C ILE A 61 -5.65 -6.15 -25.37
N HIS A 62 -5.00 -6.68 -24.33
CA HIS A 62 -4.66 -5.89 -23.15
C HIS A 62 -3.61 -4.84 -23.52
N HIS A 63 -3.75 -3.63 -23.01
CA HIS A 63 -2.83 -2.54 -23.32
C HIS A 63 -1.39 -2.82 -22.85
N MET A 64 -1.20 -3.78 -21.93
CA MET A 64 0.09 -4.37 -21.60
C MET A 64 0.87 -4.84 -22.84
N VAL A 65 0.21 -5.41 -23.85
CA VAL A 65 0.87 -5.92 -25.07
C VAL A 65 1.55 -4.78 -25.82
N PHE A 66 0.88 -3.64 -25.97
CA PHE A 66 1.48 -2.43 -26.53
C PHE A 66 2.63 -1.93 -25.64
N GLY A 67 2.46 -2.01 -24.32
CA GLY A 67 3.51 -1.67 -23.36
C GLY A 67 4.78 -2.50 -23.55
N VAL A 68 4.66 -3.83 -23.70
CA VAL A 68 5.78 -4.73 -23.99
C VAL A 68 6.43 -4.35 -25.33
N GLY A 69 5.63 -4.04 -26.36
CA GLY A 69 6.13 -3.54 -27.64
C GLY A 69 6.96 -2.27 -27.49
N CYS A 70 6.46 -1.28 -26.74
CA CYS A 70 7.19 -0.05 -26.43
C CYS A 70 8.52 -0.33 -25.72
N LEU A 71 8.53 -1.22 -24.71
CA LEU A 71 9.75 -1.60 -24.00
C LEU A 71 10.79 -2.26 -24.91
N LEU A 72 10.36 -3.17 -25.79
CA LEU A 72 11.25 -3.85 -26.74
C LEU A 72 11.82 -2.86 -27.76
N VAL A 73 10.98 -2.04 -28.38
CA VAL A 73 11.42 -1.02 -29.35
C VAL A 73 12.38 -0.03 -28.70
N ALA A 74 12.08 0.43 -27.49
CA ALA A 74 12.95 1.34 -26.77
C ALA A 74 14.30 0.70 -26.41
N GLY A 75 14.29 -0.51 -25.84
CA GLY A 75 15.52 -1.21 -25.44
C GLY A 75 16.41 -1.55 -26.63
N ILE A 76 15.84 -2.14 -27.69
CA ILE A 76 16.57 -2.44 -28.94
C ILE A 76 17.07 -1.15 -29.57
N GLY A 77 16.23 -0.11 -29.59
CA GLY A 77 16.57 1.20 -30.13
C GLY A 77 17.81 1.80 -29.47
N VAL A 78 17.88 1.80 -28.14
CA VAL A 78 19.05 2.28 -27.40
C VAL A 78 20.32 1.53 -27.80
N PHE A 79 20.27 0.20 -27.95
CA PHE A 79 21.42 -0.58 -28.38
C PHE A 79 21.80 -0.30 -29.85
N ALA A 80 20.80 -0.19 -30.73
CA ALA A 80 21.01 0.07 -32.16
C ALA A 80 21.63 1.45 -32.42
N THR A 81 21.31 2.44 -31.58
CA THR A 81 21.83 3.81 -31.70
C THR A 81 23.00 4.09 -30.76
N ASN A 82 23.54 3.07 -30.08
CA ASN A 82 24.60 3.18 -29.08
C ASN A 82 24.32 4.25 -27.99
N GLY A 83 23.04 4.44 -27.64
CA GLY A 83 22.62 5.44 -26.65
C GLY A 83 22.96 6.90 -27.00
N GLY A 84 23.23 7.23 -28.26
CA GLY A 84 23.50 8.61 -28.68
C GLY A 84 22.27 9.53 -28.58
N HIS A 85 22.50 10.82 -28.30
CA HIS A 85 21.46 11.84 -28.46
C HIS A 85 21.17 12.09 -29.96
N PRO A 86 19.92 12.38 -30.34
CA PRO A 86 18.73 12.55 -29.49
C PRO A 86 17.98 11.23 -29.21
N TRP A 87 18.45 10.09 -29.72
CA TRP A 87 17.72 8.82 -29.68
C TRP A 87 17.49 8.29 -28.29
N ILE A 88 18.49 8.40 -27.40
CA ILE A 88 18.36 7.97 -26.00
C ILE A 88 17.25 8.69 -25.24
N ASP A 89 16.94 9.95 -25.60
CA ASP A 89 15.86 10.73 -25.00
C ASP A 89 14.48 10.19 -25.41
N TRP A 90 14.31 9.96 -26.71
CA TRP A 90 13.07 9.40 -27.27
C TRP A 90 12.82 7.97 -26.81
N PHE A 91 13.86 7.14 -26.77
CA PHE A 91 13.74 5.80 -26.23
C PHE A 91 13.52 5.80 -24.72
N GLY A 92 14.09 6.75 -23.96
CA GLY A 92 13.75 6.98 -22.56
C GLY A 92 12.26 7.24 -22.37
N LEU A 93 11.69 8.19 -23.13
CA LEU A 93 10.25 8.48 -23.13
C LEU A 93 9.41 7.25 -23.45
N LEU A 94 9.74 6.55 -24.54
CA LEU A 94 9.01 5.36 -25.00
C LEU A 94 9.09 4.21 -24.00
N PHE A 95 10.25 4.01 -23.38
CA PHE A 95 10.44 3.03 -22.31
C PHE A 95 9.54 3.36 -21.12
N GLY A 96 9.49 4.64 -20.73
CA GLY A 96 8.58 5.14 -19.71
C GLY A 96 7.12 4.81 -20.02
N ILE A 97 6.68 5.10 -21.25
CA ILE A 97 5.33 4.75 -21.73
C ILE A 97 5.07 3.24 -21.59
N GLY A 98 6.04 2.42 -22.01
CA GLY A 98 5.98 0.97 -21.86
C GLY A 98 5.80 0.53 -20.41
N CYS A 99 6.56 1.10 -19.48
CA CYS A 99 6.43 0.83 -18.05
C CYS A 99 5.02 1.16 -17.52
N GLY A 100 4.46 2.31 -17.90
CA GLY A 100 3.13 2.72 -17.44
C GLY A 100 2.02 1.79 -17.91
N LEU A 101 2.08 1.36 -19.18
CA LEU A 101 1.12 0.42 -19.75
C LEU A 101 1.25 -0.99 -19.18
N VAL A 102 2.46 -1.49 -18.94
CA VAL A 102 2.67 -2.82 -18.37
C VAL A 102 2.27 -2.88 -16.90
N LEU A 103 2.67 -1.87 -16.11
CA LEU A 103 2.41 -1.86 -14.67
C LEU A 103 0.96 -1.52 -14.32
N ASP A 104 0.19 -0.92 -15.22
CA ASP A 104 -1.24 -0.75 -15.01
C ASP A 104 -1.98 -2.08 -14.86
N GLU A 105 -1.50 -3.12 -15.55
CA GLU A 105 -2.04 -4.49 -15.52
C GLU A 105 -1.19 -5.43 -14.67
N PHE A 106 -0.38 -4.89 -13.74
CA PHE A 106 0.50 -5.69 -12.89
C PHE A 106 -0.22 -6.82 -12.14
N ALA A 107 -1.49 -6.62 -11.77
CA ALA A 107 -2.31 -7.66 -11.15
C ALA A 107 -2.52 -8.89 -12.04
N LEU A 108 -2.57 -8.73 -13.37
CA LEU A 108 -2.69 -9.82 -14.33
C LEU A 108 -1.34 -10.53 -14.55
N ILE A 109 -0.21 -9.79 -14.51
CA ILE A 109 1.14 -10.38 -14.64
C ILE A 109 1.37 -11.42 -13.54
N LEU A 110 1.01 -11.10 -12.30
CA LEU A 110 1.26 -11.97 -11.14
C LEU A 110 0.15 -13.00 -10.88
N HIS A 111 -0.73 -13.24 -11.86
CA HIS A 111 -1.82 -14.22 -11.82
C HIS A 111 -2.41 -14.40 -10.40
N LEU A 112 -2.88 -13.29 -9.82
CA LEU A 112 -3.40 -13.28 -8.46
C LEU A 112 -4.79 -13.92 -8.43
N GLU A 113 -4.82 -15.25 -8.57
CA GLU A 113 -6.00 -16.07 -8.34
C GLU A 113 -6.34 -16.08 -6.83
N ASP A 114 -7.18 -15.12 -6.46
CA ASP A 114 -8.48 -15.41 -5.85
C ASP A 114 -8.61 -15.90 -4.39
N VAL A 115 -7.63 -15.71 -3.48
CA VAL A 115 -7.89 -16.04 -2.04
C VAL A 115 -7.64 -14.92 -1.05
N TYR A 116 -7.27 -13.69 -1.44
CA TYR A 116 -7.34 -12.58 -0.47
C TYR A 116 -8.37 -11.49 -0.78
N TRP A 117 -8.31 -10.63 -1.78
CA TRP A 117 -9.37 -9.61 -1.96
C TRP A 117 -9.48 -9.10 -3.40
N SER A 118 -10.73 -8.86 -3.85
CA SER A 118 -11.16 -8.32 -5.15
C SER A 118 -10.71 -6.86 -5.40
N GLU A 119 -9.41 -6.62 -5.34
CA GLU A 119 -8.77 -5.29 -5.46
C GLU A 119 -7.66 -5.31 -6.52
N GLN A 120 -7.89 -5.97 -7.66
CA GLN A 120 -6.90 -6.07 -8.75
C GLN A 120 -6.39 -4.69 -9.18
N GLY A 121 -7.29 -3.70 -9.33
CA GLY A 121 -6.92 -2.33 -9.66
C GLY A 121 -6.02 -1.62 -8.62
N ARG A 122 -5.95 -2.13 -7.38
CA ARG A 122 -5.18 -1.52 -6.28
C ARG A 122 -3.72 -1.95 -6.23
N LYS A 123 -3.45 -3.22 -6.53
CA LYS A 123 -2.07 -3.75 -6.55
C LYS A 123 -1.27 -3.13 -7.69
N SER A 124 -1.90 -2.86 -8.83
CA SER A 124 -1.29 -2.12 -9.93
C SER A 124 -0.91 -0.69 -9.54
N VAL A 125 -1.75 0.03 -8.78
CA VAL A 125 -1.43 1.38 -8.31
C VAL A 125 -0.22 1.37 -7.35
N ASP A 126 -0.18 0.42 -6.42
CA ASP A 126 0.98 0.28 -5.52
C ASP A 126 2.28 -0.01 -6.31
N ALA A 127 2.23 -0.84 -7.35
CA ALA A 127 3.38 -1.14 -8.21
C ALA A 127 3.82 0.06 -9.05
N VAL A 128 2.87 0.80 -9.62
CA VAL A 128 3.14 2.03 -10.39
C VAL A 128 3.79 3.09 -9.52
N ILE A 129 3.27 3.32 -8.31
CA ILE A 129 3.85 4.36 -7.43
C ILE A 129 5.24 3.93 -6.96
N LEU A 130 5.47 2.64 -6.68
CA LEU A 130 6.81 2.12 -6.40
C LEU A 130 7.78 2.41 -7.56
N GLY A 131 7.35 2.15 -8.80
CA GLY A 131 8.13 2.44 -10.01
C GLY A 131 8.43 3.93 -10.16
N ILE A 132 7.42 4.80 -10.03
CA ILE A 132 7.57 6.26 -10.07
C ILE A 132 8.56 6.74 -9.00
N LEU A 133 8.43 6.24 -7.77
CA LEU A 133 9.32 6.62 -6.67
C LEU A 133 10.77 6.18 -6.92
N LEU A 134 10.97 4.97 -7.48
CA LEU A 134 12.30 4.49 -7.82
C LEU A 134 12.93 5.33 -8.94
N THR A 135 12.18 5.59 -10.02
CA THR A 135 12.65 6.42 -11.13
C THR A 135 12.91 7.85 -10.67
N ALA A 136 12.03 8.44 -9.87
CA ALA A 136 12.21 9.78 -9.33
C ALA A 136 13.41 9.84 -8.38
N LEU A 137 13.68 8.79 -7.59
CA LEU A 137 14.88 8.67 -6.76
C LEU A 137 16.15 8.72 -7.63
N LEU A 138 16.21 7.90 -8.68
CA LEU A 138 17.33 7.89 -9.62
C LEU A 138 17.49 9.25 -10.32
N LEU A 139 16.38 9.89 -10.70
CA LEU A 139 16.36 11.18 -11.38
C LEU A 139 16.82 12.33 -10.49
N THR A 140 16.44 12.30 -9.21
CA THR A 140 16.90 13.33 -8.27
C THR A 140 18.43 13.30 -8.23
N GLY A 141 19.08 12.15 -8.53
CA GLY A 141 20.54 12.01 -8.63
C GLY A 141 21.26 12.39 -7.35
N TYR A 142 20.49 12.67 -6.31
CA TYR A 142 20.90 12.56 -4.94
C TYR A 142 21.18 11.07 -4.75
N VAL A 143 22.47 10.71 -4.85
CA VAL A 143 23.03 10.01 -3.70
C VAL A 143 22.48 10.77 -2.48
N PRO A 144 21.86 10.13 -1.47
CA PRO A 144 21.15 10.81 -0.38
C PRO A 144 22.11 11.59 0.55
N LEU A 145 22.75 12.58 -0.06
CA LEU A 145 24.02 13.23 0.14
C LEU A 145 23.83 14.61 -0.48
N GLY A 146 23.54 15.63 0.32
CA GLY A 146 23.60 17.01 -0.15
C GLY A 146 25.04 17.43 -0.47
N VAL A 147 25.64 16.88 -1.51
CA VAL A 147 26.90 17.37 -2.12
C VAL A 147 26.63 17.60 -3.58
N VAL A 148 26.64 18.88 -3.96
CA VAL A 148 26.86 19.29 -5.33
C VAL A 148 28.32 18.95 -5.66
N PRO A 149 28.61 18.16 -6.71
CA PRO A 149 29.97 18.00 -7.21
C PRO A 149 30.52 19.39 -7.57
N GLY A 150 31.51 19.88 -6.81
CA GLY A 150 32.09 21.22 -6.99
C GLY A 150 31.97 22.16 -5.78
N GLN A 151 31.10 21.88 -4.81
CA GLN A 151 31.06 22.59 -3.51
C GLN A 151 31.60 21.70 -2.39
N SER A 152 32.83 21.22 -2.51
CA SER A 152 33.56 20.68 -1.37
C SER A 152 34.16 21.83 -0.58
N SER A 153 33.51 22.18 0.54
CA SER A 153 34.20 22.87 1.63
C SER A 153 35.48 22.10 1.95
N SER A 154 36.60 22.76 1.73
CA SER A 154 37.97 22.34 2.05
C SER A 154 38.06 21.76 3.47
N GLY A 155 38.22 20.44 3.59
CA GLY A 155 38.49 19.76 4.86
C GLY A 155 38.05 18.29 4.85
N GLY A 156 38.98 17.36 5.13
CA GLY A 156 38.69 15.92 5.21
C GLY A 156 37.58 15.55 6.21
N SER A 157 37.29 16.43 7.18
CA SER A 157 36.20 16.29 8.17
C SER A 157 34.79 16.39 7.57
N GLY A 158 34.58 17.21 6.54
CA GLY A 158 33.26 17.39 5.92
C GLY A 158 32.77 16.14 5.18
N ARG A 159 33.70 15.38 4.58
CA ARG A 159 33.40 14.14 3.85
C ARG A 159 32.89 13.04 4.78
N TRP A 160 33.50 12.86 5.95
CA TRP A 160 33.08 11.86 6.93
C TRP A 160 31.75 12.21 7.60
N GLY A 161 31.54 13.49 7.93
CA GLY A 161 30.25 13.95 8.47
C GLY A 161 29.10 13.71 7.49
N LEU A 162 29.34 13.99 6.22
CA LEU A 162 28.41 13.73 5.14
C LEU A 162 28.12 12.23 4.96
N VAL A 163 29.14 11.36 4.92
CA VAL A 163 28.98 9.89 4.87
C VAL A 163 28.17 9.36 6.05
N ALA A 164 28.39 9.89 7.25
CA ALA A 164 27.63 9.52 8.45
C ALA A 164 26.14 9.88 8.30
N VAL A 165 25.81 11.05 7.76
CA VAL A 165 24.42 11.48 7.52
C VAL A 165 23.71 10.55 6.54
N ILE A 166 24.37 10.13 5.44
CA ILE A 166 23.78 9.15 4.51
C ILE A 166 23.47 7.86 5.24
N SER A 167 24.47 7.36 5.98
CA SER A 167 24.45 6.03 6.56
C SER A 167 23.32 5.95 7.57
N VAL A 168 23.11 7.01 8.34
CA VAL A 168 21.98 7.15 9.26
C VAL A 168 20.65 7.21 8.50
N ASN A 169 20.51 8.01 7.44
CA ASN A 169 19.25 8.09 6.70
C ASN A 169 18.89 6.76 5.98
N ALA A 170 19.88 6.10 5.39
CA ALA A 170 19.74 4.79 4.78
C ALA A 170 19.34 3.74 5.82
N LEU A 171 20.00 3.72 6.98
CA LEU A 171 19.65 2.85 8.10
C LEU A 171 18.21 3.09 8.58
N MET A 172 17.79 4.34 8.73
CA MET A 172 16.40 4.67 9.12
C MET A 172 15.38 4.22 8.07
N SER A 173 15.71 4.34 6.79
CA SER A 173 14.86 3.89 5.69
C SER A 173 14.73 2.36 5.70
N VAL A 174 15.83 1.63 5.88
CA VAL A 174 15.83 0.16 6.04
C VAL A 174 15.00 -0.25 7.26
N ILE A 175 15.16 0.41 8.41
CA ILE A 175 14.36 0.12 9.62
C ILE A 175 12.87 0.35 9.34
N ALA A 176 12.50 1.43 8.65
CA ALA A 176 11.11 1.70 8.28
C ALA A 176 10.53 0.62 7.35
N LEU A 177 11.32 0.14 6.38
CA LEU A 177 10.96 -0.97 5.49
C LEU A 177 10.78 -2.28 6.26
N LEU A 178 11.72 -2.66 7.12
CA LEU A 178 11.64 -3.86 7.98
C LEU A 178 10.43 -3.83 8.94
N LYS A 179 10.00 -2.62 9.33
CA LYS A 179 8.79 -2.38 10.12
C LYS A 179 7.49 -2.47 9.31
N GLY A 180 7.56 -2.82 8.02
CA GLY A 180 6.42 -3.01 7.13
C GLY A 180 5.81 -1.70 6.64
N LYS A 181 6.59 -0.62 6.60
CA LYS A 181 6.15 0.73 6.18
C LYS A 181 6.87 1.14 4.89
N LEU A 182 6.55 0.41 3.81
CA LEU A 182 7.09 0.63 2.46
C LEU A 182 7.10 2.12 2.06
N TRP A 183 5.98 2.80 2.24
CA TRP A 183 5.81 4.22 1.91
C TRP A 183 6.75 5.16 2.65
N THR A 184 6.78 5.13 3.98
CA THR A 184 7.66 6.02 4.76
C THR A 184 9.12 5.65 4.64
N GLY A 185 9.43 4.38 4.35
CA GLY A 185 10.79 3.93 4.08
C GLY A 185 11.29 4.45 2.74
N LEU A 186 10.53 4.25 1.67
CA LEU A 186 10.93 4.64 0.32
C LEU A 186 10.92 6.16 0.11
N LEU A 187 9.85 6.85 0.54
CA LEU A 187 9.81 8.31 0.53
C LEU A 187 10.87 8.92 1.47
N GLY A 188 11.26 8.20 2.52
CA GLY A 188 12.32 8.63 3.44
C GLY A 188 13.73 8.54 2.87
N ILE A 189 13.93 7.79 1.78
CA ILE A 189 15.18 7.84 1.01
C ILE A 189 15.25 9.16 0.24
N MET A 190 14.13 9.61 -0.34
CA MET A 190 14.04 10.86 -1.10
C MET A 190 14.00 12.10 -0.21
N VAL A 191 13.30 12.02 0.91
CA VAL A 191 13.08 13.12 1.86
C VAL A 191 13.71 12.74 3.20
N PRO A 192 14.94 13.18 3.49
CA PRO A 192 15.59 12.93 4.77
C PRO A 192 14.68 13.32 5.94
N GLY A 193 14.62 12.49 6.97
CA GLY A 193 13.75 12.69 8.14
C GLY A 193 12.37 12.04 8.04
N LEU A 194 11.84 11.81 6.83
CA LEU A 194 10.54 11.11 6.71
C LEU A 194 10.65 9.63 7.11
N SER A 195 11.80 8.99 6.81
CA SER A 195 12.15 7.64 7.26
C SER A 195 12.17 7.52 8.78
N TRP A 196 12.48 8.60 9.51
CA TRP A 196 12.55 8.62 10.97
C TRP A 196 11.16 8.47 11.59
N ILE A 197 10.13 9.05 10.98
CA ILE A 197 8.74 8.85 11.41
C ILE A 197 8.37 7.37 11.29
N GLY A 198 8.79 6.72 10.20
CA GLY A 198 8.66 5.28 9.98
C GLY A 198 9.45 4.45 11.00
N ALA A 199 10.68 4.85 11.29
CA ALA A 199 11.62 4.15 12.16
C ALA A 199 11.30 4.29 13.65
N ILE A 200 10.82 5.44 14.12
CA ILE A 200 10.47 5.68 15.54
C ILE A 200 9.14 5.00 15.88
N ARG A 201 8.16 5.02 14.96
CA ARG A 201 6.84 4.43 15.20
C ARG A 201 6.90 2.90 15.33
N LEU A 202 5.96 2.33 16.10
CA LEU A 202 5.77 0.87 16.25
C LEU A 202 5.65 0.17 14.88
N ALA A 203 6.17 -1.06 14.80
CA ALA A 203 6.14 -1.87 13.58
C ALA A 203 4.74 -2.41 13.31
N ARG A 204 4.44 -2.72 12.02
CA ARG A 204 3.22 -3.47 11.70
C ARG A 204 3.35 -4.90 12.24
N PRO A 205 2.33 -5.45 12.90
CA PRO A 205 2.41 -6.76 13.55
C PRO A 205 2.68 -7.92 12.59
N ALA A 206 2.35 -7.77 11.30
CA ALA A 206 2.70 -8.73 10.24
C ALA A 206 4.11 -8.54 9.64
N SER A 207 4.91 -7.56 10.10
CA SER A 207 6.22 -7.27 9.50
C SER A 207 7.33 -8.19 10.01
N PRO A 208 8.44 -8.38 9.24
CA PRO A 208 9.60 -9.14 9.69
C PRO A 208 10.13 -8.67 11.06
N TRP A 209 10.17 -7.36 11.28
CA TRP A 209 10.55 -6.76 12.57
C TRP A 209 9.65 -7.20 13.73
N ALA A 210 8.33 -7.26 13.53
CA ALA A 210 7.42 -7.72 14.59
C ALA A 210 7.59 -9.21 14.88
N ARG A 211 7.78 -10.03 13.84
CA ARG A 211 8.03 -11.48 13.98
C ARG A 211 9.29 -11.79 14.77
N TRP A 212 10.37 -11.03 14.53
CA TRP A 212 11.62 -11.23 15.26
C TRP A 212 11.61 -10.57 16.64
N ARG A 213 11.04 -9.37 16.80
CA ARG A 213 11.24 -8.55 18.01
C ARG A 213 10.16 -8.65 19.07
N TYR A 214 8.92 -8.99 18.68
CA TYR A 214 7.76 -8.96 19.55
C TYR A 214 7.32 -10.30 20.20
N PRO A 215 7.86 -11.49 19.85
CA PRO A 215 7.50 -12.74 20.55
C PRO A 215 7.70 -12.65 22.08
N GLU A 216 8.82 -12.09 22.52
CA GLU A 216 9.16 -11.94 23.94
C GLU A 216 8.51 -10.71 24.61
N ARG A 217 7.68 -9.93 23.90
CA ARG A 217 7.13 -8.65 24.39
C ARG A 217 5.62 -8.54 24.18
N PRO A 218 4.79 -9.30 24.94
CA PRO A 218 3.34 -9.37 24.74
C PRO A 218 2.64 -8.01 24.90
N ARG A 219 3.11 -7.16 25.83
CA ARG A 219 2.56 -5.80 26.03
C ARG A 219 2.80 -4.85 24.84
N ARG A 220 3.88 -5.04 24.08
CA ARG A 220 4.18 -4.23 22.88
C ARG A 220 3.44 -4.78 21.66
N LEU A 221 3.33 -6.10 21.52
CA LEU A 221 2.51 -6.74 20.48
C LEU A 221 1.03 -6.33 20.60
N ALA A 222 0.46 -6.42 21.81
CA ALA A 222 -0.92 -6.01 22.06
C ALA A 222 -1.16 -4.51 21.77
N ARG A 223 -0.17 -3.65 22.02
CA ARG A 223 -0.23 -2.23 21.64
C ARG A 223 -0.15 -2.02 20.13
N ALA A 224 0.70 -2.76 19.41
CA ALA A 224 0.79 -2.72 17.96
C ALA A 224 -0.53 -3.14 17.31
N LEU A 225 -1.13 -4.26 17.76
CA LEU A 225 -2.43 -4.76 17.29
C LEU A 225 -3.57 -3.77 17.56
N ARG A 226 -3.64 -3.17 18.76
CA ARG A 226 -4.66 -2.15 19.07
C ARG A 226 -4.53 -0.91 18.19
N ARG A 227 -3.29 -0.49 17.87
CA ARG A 227 -3.02 0.67 17.03
C ARG A 227 -3.35 0.40 15.57
N GLU A 228 -3.04 -0.79 15.07
CA GLU A 228 -3.39 -1.23 13.72
C GLU A 228 -4.90 -1.13 13.48
N ARG A 229 -5.69 -1.66 14.42
CA ARG A 229 -7.16 -1.59 14.34
C ARG A 229 -7.73 -0.17 14.34
N ARG A 230 -7.11 0.79 15.04
CA ARG A 230 -7.69 2.15 15.22
C ARG A 230 -7.13 3.20 14.27
N LEU A 231 -5.82 3.26 14.10
CA LEU A 231 -5.14 4.33 13.36
C LEU A 231 -4.76 3.88 11.95
N HIS A 232 -4.25 2.66 11.79
CA HIS A 232 -3.91 2.17 10.45
C HIS A 232 -5.17 1.92 9.63
N ALA A 233 -6.24 1.39 10.21
CA ALA A 233 -7.54 1.31 9.51
C ALA A 233 -8.04 2.67 8.99
N ARG A 234 -7.72 3.80 9.64
CA ARG A 234 -8.08 5.14 9.13
C ARG A 234 -7.15 5.60 8.00
N ALA A 235 -5.85 5.41 8.16
CA ALA A 235 -4.87 5.75 7.13
C ALA A 235 -5.05 4.87 5.88
N ASP A 236 -5.31 3.58 6.07
CA ASP A 236 -5.61 2.63 5.01
C ASP A 236 -6.93 3.01 4.33
N ARG A 237 -7.98 3.42 5.07
CA ARG A 237 -9.21 3.98 4.47
C ARG A 237 -8.98 5.27 3.67
N ALA A 238 -8.17 6.20 4.19
CA ALA A 238 -7.83 7.43 3.47
C ALA A 238 -7.01 7.14 2.21
N LYS A 239 -6.04 6.23 2.31
CA LYS A 239 -5.29 5.69 1.17
C LYS A 239 -6.24 5.05 0.16
N THR A 240 -7.16 4.20 0.61
CA THR A 240 -8.19 3.56 -0.22
C THR A 240 -9.05 4.61 -0.92
N TRP A 241 -9.49 5.66 -0.23
CA TRP A 241 -10.29 6.72 -0.85
C TRP A 241 -9.52 7.46 -1.96
N VAL A 242 -8.25 7.83 -1.72
CA VAL A 242 -7.38 8.42 -2.76
C VAL A 242 -7.18 7.43 -3.91
N PHE A 243 -7.03 6.16 -3.61
CA PHE A 243 -6.85 5.13 -4.61
C PHE A 243 -8.11 4.87 -5.43
N ASP A 244 -9.28 4.89 -4.83
CA ASP A 244 -10.56 4.77 -5.54
C ASP A 244 -10.80 6.00 -6.44
N LEU A 245 -10.28 7.16 -6.05
CA LEU A 245 -10.29 8.37 -6.91
C LEU A 245 -9.45 8.17 -8.17
N ILE A 246 -8.25 7.58 -8.04
CA ILE A 246 -7.29 7.36 -9.13
C ILE A 246 -7.65 6.13 -9.97
N ALA A 247 -8.06 5.04 -9.32
CA ALA A 247 -8.26 3.72 -9.91
C ALA A 247 -9.69 3.45 -10.36
N GLY A 248 -10.67 4.22 -9.85
CA GLY A 248 -12.08 3.85 -9.88
C GLY A 248 -12.41 2.89 -8.73
N ALA A 249 -13.60 3.03 -8.13
CA ALA A 249 -14.07 2.12 -7.10
C ALA A 249 -14.14 0.68 -7.66
N PRO A 250 -13.70 -0.35 -6.92
CA PRO A 250 -13.78 -1.73 -7.38
C PRO A 250 -15.21 -2.10 -7.76
N ASP A 251 -15.38 -2.82 -8.86
CA ASP A 251 -16.64 -3.48 -9.15
C ASP A 251 -16.94 -4.39 -7.96
N LYS A 252 -18.10 -4.17 -7.32
CA LYS A 252 -18.59 -5.11 -6.30
C LYS A 252 -18.63 -6.46 -7.00
N VAL A 253 -17.88 -7.44 -6.49
CA VAL A 253 -17.86 -8.82 -7.00
C VAL A 253 -19.31 -9.20 -7.33
N PRO A 254 -19.63 -9.47 -8.60
CA PRO A 254 -20.97 -9.89 -8.95
C PRO A 254 -21.30 -11.11 -8.11
N ALA A 255 -22.48 -11.14 -7.48
CA ALA A 255 -22.91 -12.21 -6.57
C ALA A 255 -22.90 -13.63 -7.22
N HIS A 256 -22.58 -13.71 -8.51
CA HIS A 256 -22.59 -14.88 -9.37
C HIS A 256 -21.20 -15.48 -9.63
N HIS A 257 -20.13 -15.00 -8.99
CA HIS A 257 -18.82 -15.68 -9.10
C HIS A 257 -18.88 -17.03 -8.36
N THR A 258 -19.01 -18.11 -9.12
CA THR A 258 -19.26 -19.48 -8.63
C THR A 258 -18.21 -19.97 -7.64
N ALA A 259 -16.95 -19.53 -7.77
CA ALA A 259 -15.88 -19.80 -6.81
C ALA A 259 -16.11 -19.11 -5.46
N ALA A 260 -16.45 -17.81 -5.47
CA ALA A 260 -16.74 -17.04 -4.27
C ALA A 260 -17.99 -17.56 -3.52
N HIS A 261 -19.02 -17.96 -4.27
CA HIS A 261 -20.23 -18.57 -3.70
C HIS A 261 -19.91 -19.91 -3.02
N ARG A 262 -19.18 -20.81 -3.70
CA ARG A 262 -18.75 -22.10 -3.13
C ARG A 262 -17.87 -21.94 -1.90
N MET A 263 -16.96 -20.96 -1.89
CA MET A 263 -16.13 -20.68 -0.70
C MET A 263 -16.96 -20.08 0.45
N ALA A 264 -17.93 -19.23 0.15
CA ALA A 264 -18.84 -18.69 1.15
C ALA A 264 -19.72 -19.79 1.78
N GLU A 265 -20.25 -20.71 0.97
CA GLU A 265 -20.97 -21.90 1.43
C GLU A 265 -20.08 -22.81 2.26
N ALA A 266 -18.84 -23.08 1.81
CA ALA A 266 -17.89 -23.91 2.55
C ALA A 266 -17.53 -23.29 3.91
N MET A 267 -17.33 -21.97 3.97
CA MET A 267 -17.08 -21.26 5.23
C MET A 267 -18.32 -21.24 6.13
N ALA A 268 -19.52 -21.05 5.58
CA ALA A 268 -20.77 -21.10 6.33
C ALA A 268 -21.01 -22.49 6.93
N ALA A 269 -20.77 -23.56 6.16
CA ALA A 269 -20.86 -24.94 6.62
C ALA A 269 -19.84 -25.23 7.75
N ARG A 270 -18.60 -24.74 7.60
CA ARG A 270 -17.55 -24.91 8.63
C ARG A 270 -17.86 -24.15 9.92
N ALA A 271 -18.44 -22.95 9.80
CA ALA A 271 -18.90 -22.16 10.95
C ALA A 271 -20.11 -22.80 11.66
N ALA A 272 -21.04 -23.39 10.89
CA ALA A 272 -22.16 -24.15 11.45
C ALA A 272 -21.67 -25.40 12.20
N ALA A 273 -20.77 -26.18 11.60
CA ALA A 273 -20.16 -27.35 12.24
C ALA A 273 -19.43 -27.00 13.54
N HIS A 274 -18.70 -25.88 13.57
CA HIS A 274 -18.05 -25.42 14.81
C HIS A 274 -19.07 -25.01 15.88
N ARG A 275 -20.18 -24.35 15.52
CA ARG A 275 -21.26 -24.03 16.47
C ARG A 275 -21.93 -25.27 17.01
N GLU A 276 -22.17 -26.26 16.17
CA GLU A 276 -22.75 -27.56 16.53
C GLU A 276 -21.85 -28.31 17.51
N ALA A 277 -20.56 -28.43 17.20
CA ALA A 277 -19.55 -29.03 18.08
C ALA A 277 -19.43 -28.31 19.42
N THR A 278 -19.56 -26.98 19.43
CA THR A 278 -19.55 -26.18 20.67
C THR A 278 -20.84 -26.37 21.48
N ARG A 279 -21.97 -26.60 20.81
CA ARG A 279 -23.26 -26.85 21.44
C ARG A 279 -23.34 -28.27 22.04
N SER A 280 -22.79 -29.26 21.35
CA SER A 280 -22.72 -30.66 21.83
C SER A 280 -21.66 -30.87 22.92
N ALA A 281 -20.57 -30.11 22.90
CA ALA A 281 -19.57 -30.08 23.98
C ALA A 281 -20.05 -29.31 25.23
N ARG A 282 -21.19 -28.60 25.15
CA ARG A 282 -21.78 -27.94 26.30
C ARG A 282 -22.53 -29.00 27.11
N PRO A 283 -22.17 -29.27 28.38
CA PRO A 283 -22.93 -30.18 29.21
C PRO A 283 -24.38 -29.72 29.23
N VAL A 284 -25.31 -30.63 28.93
CA VAL A 284 -26.74 -30.39 29.14
C VAL A 284 -26.93 -30.26 30.65
N GLU A 285 -26.81 -29.05 31.19
CA GLU A 285 -27.32 -28.77 32.52
C GLU A 285 -28.83 -28.98 32.45
N ALA A 286 -29.27 -30.08 33.05
CA ALA A 286 -30.68 -30.41 33.20
C ALA A 286 -31.43 -29.17 33.72
N PRO A 287 -32.49 -28.72 33.03
CA PRO A 287 -33.17 -27.45 33.33
C PRO A 287 -33.70 -27.38 34.78
N GLU A 288 -33.88 -28.53 35.43
CA GLU A 288 -34.34 -28.61 36.82
C GLU A 288 -33.31 -28.11 37.85
N ARG A 289 -31.99 -28.29 37.64
CA ARG A 289 -30.99 -27.89 38.64
C ARG A 289 -30.77 -26.37 38.71
N GLY A 290 -30.82 -25.69 37.57
CA GLY A 290 -30.66 -24.23 37.50
C GLY A 290 -31.86 -23.44 38.06
N ALA A 291 -33.07 -23.96 37.85
CA ALA A 291 -34.30 -23.37 38.40
C ALA A 291 -34.34 -23.50 39.95
N ASP A 292 -33.93 -24.65 40.47
CA ASP A 292 -33.90 -24.90 41.92
C ASP A 292 -32.81 -24.10 42.62
N GLN A 293 -31.65 -23.92 41.97
CA GLN A 293 -30.57 -23.07 42.48
C GLN A 293 -30.91 -21.58 42.44
N ARG A 294 -31.66 -21.12 41.42
CA ARG A 294 -32.24 -19.76 41.39
C ARG A 294 -33.30 -19.55 42.48
N ARG A 295 -34.16 -20.54 42.74
CA ARG A 295 -35.15 -20.46 43.84
C ARG A 295 -34.47 -20.38 45.21
N ARG A 296 -33.46 -21.21 45.47
CA ARG A 296 -32.70 -21.20 46.72
C ARG A 296 -31.93 -19.90 46.96
N THR A 297 -31.31 -19.34 45.92
CA THR A 297 -30.58 -18.06 46.04
C THR A 297 -31.51 -16.87 46.28
N VAL A 298 -32.70 -16.85 45.65
CA VAL A 298 -33.71 -15.81 45.89
C VAL A 298 -34.31 -15.92 47.30
N GLN A 299 -34.61 -17.14 47.79
CA GLN A 299 -35.07 -17.35 49.18
C GLN A 299 -34.01 -16.96 50.22
N ALA A 300 -32.74 -17.30 50.00
CA ALA A 300 -31.64 -16.92 50.89
C ALA A 300 -31.40 -15.39 50.91
N GLY A 301 -31.55 -14.71 49.77
CA GLY A 301 -31.51 -13.25 49.67
C GLY A 301 -32.68 -12.58 50.41
N ARG A 302 -33.88 -13.15 50.33
CA ARG A 302 -35.07 -12.65 51.05
C ARG A 302 -34.92 -12.84 52.56
N ALA A 303 -34.46 -13.99 53.04
CA ALA A 303 -34.25 -14.24 54.47
C ALA A 303 -33.23 -13.27 55.10
N ARG A 304 -32.14 -12.95 54.38
CA ARG A 304 -31.17 -11.92 54.81
C ARG A 304 -31.75 -10.51 54.88
N SER A 305 -32.70 -10.18 54.00
CA SER A 305 -33.32 -8.84 53.97
C SER A 305 -34.28 -8.58 55.15
N TYR A 306 -34.86 -9.61 55.74
CA TYR A 306 -35.71 -9.48 56.93
C TYR A 306 -34.89 -9.40 58.24
N LEU A 307 -33.75 -10.12 58.31
CA LEU A 307 -32.86 -10.06 59.48
C LEU A 307 -32.09 -8.73 59.61
N ASN A 308 -31.92 -7.97 58.51
CA ASN A 308 -31.16 -6.72 58.51
C ASN A 308 -32.04 -5.46 58.67
N ARG A 309 -33.34 -5.60 58.92
CA ARG A 309 -34.23 -4.50 59.32
C ARG A 309 -34.36 -4.44 60.84
N GLY A 310 -33.30 -3.97 61.50
CA GLY A 310 -33.40 -3.52 62.89
C GLY A 310 -34.29 -2.28 63.03
N PRO A 311 -34.95 -2.06 64.17
CA PRO A 311 -35.88 -0.95 64.36
C PRO A 311 -35.14 0.38 64.30
N ARG A 312 -35.53 1.25 63.34
CA ARG A 312 -35.09 2.65 63.30
C ARG A 312 -35.60 3.36 64.54
N ARG A 313 -34.70 3.67 65.48
CA ARG A 313 -34.97 4.59 66.59
C ARG A 313 -35.37 5.95 66.01
N ARG A 314 -36.59 6.39 66.28
CA ARG A 314 -37.00 7.79 66.19
C ARG A 314 -36.57 8.44 67.51
N ASN A 315 -35.71 9.45 67.45
CA ASN A 315 -35.48 10.35 68.58
C ASN A 315 -36.48 11.52 68.49
N PRO A 316 -36.93 12.06 69.64
CA PRO A 316 -37.84 13.20 69.73
C PRO A 316 -37.19 14.51 69.27
#